data_AF-A0A5K0YTI8-F1
#
_entry.id   AF-A0A5K0YTI8-F1
#
_cell.length_a   1.000
_cell.length_b   1.000
_cell.length_c   1.000
_cell.angle_alpha   90.00
_cell.angle_beta   90.00
_cell.angle_gamma   90.00
#
_symmetry.space_group_name_H-M   'P 1'
#
loop_
_entity.id
_entity.type
_entity.pdbx_description
1 polymer ?
#
loop_
_entity_poly.entity_id
_entity_poly.type
_entity_poly.pdbx_seq_one_letter_code
_entity_poly.pdbx_strand_id
1 'polypeptide(L)' 'PTERNTYADIEAVYQCLETEYGVSQENLILYGQSVGSGPTLHLASRLPRLRGVVLHSAILSGLRVLCHLKVTFCFDIYQ' A
#
# COMPACT_ATOMS: atom_id res chain seq x y z
N PRO A 1 9.34 2.80 13.92
CA PRO A 1 9.20 3.42 12.57
C PRO A 1 8.07 4.44 12.63
N THR A 2 8.22 5.60 12.01
CA THR A 2 7.13 6.59 11.89
C THR A 2 6.44 6.39 10.55
N GLU A 3 5.17 6.73 10.46
CA GLU A 3 4.41 6.74 9.20
C GLU A 3 5.16 7.51 8.10
N ARG A 4 5.67 8.71 8.45
CA ARG A 4 6.46 9.55 7.55
C ARG A 4 7.71 8.85 7.02
N ASN A 5 8.43 8.10 7.86
CA ASN A 5 9.61 7.37 7.42
C ASN A 5 9.21 6.26 6.44
N THR A 6 8.10 5.55 6.70
CA THR A 6 7.64 4.50 5.79
C THR A 6 7.22 5.04 4.42
N TYR A 7 6.66 6.25 4.37
CA TYR A 7 6.41 6.96 3.10
C TYR A 7 7.71 7.36 2.40
N ALA A 8 8.66 7.91 3.13
CA ALA A 8 9.96 8.27 2.56
C ALA A 8 10.69 7.04 2.00
N ASP A 9 10.63 5.90 2.70
CA ASP A 9 11.28 4.66 2.29
C ASP A 9 10.70 4.13 0.97
N ILE A 10 9.37 4.08 0.83
CA ILE A 10 8.74 3.58 -0.40
C ILE A 10 8.93 4.56 -1.59
N GLU A 11 8.94 5.87 -1.33
CA GLU A 11 9.24 6.89 -2.34
C GLU A 11 10.70 6.80 -2.81
N ALA A 12 11.65 6.59 -1.91
CA ALA A 12 13.06 6.41 -2.27
C ALA A 12 13.27 5.17 -3.15
N VAL A 13 12.58 4.06 -2.84
CA VAL A 13 12.62 2.85 -3.69
C VAL A 13 12.04 3.15 -5.08
N TYR A 14 10.90 3.84 -5.17
CA TYR A 14 10.34 4.24 -6.46
C TYR A 14 11.30 5.11 -7.27
N GLN A 15 11.91 6.13 -6.64
CA GLN A 15 12.88 7.00 -7.29
C GLN A 15 14.10 6.24 -7.79
N CYS A 16 14.60 5.27 -7.02
CA CYS A 16 15.70 4.41 -7.45
C CYS A 16 15.29 3.57 -8.68
N LEU A 17 14.10 2.94 -8.66
CA LEU A 17 13.57 2.18 -9.79
C LEU A 17 13.41 3.02 -11.05
N GLU A 18 12.96 4.27 -10.92
CA GLU A 18 12.76 5.18 -12.03
C GLU A 18 14.10 5.71 -12.58
N THR A 19 15.00 6.17 -11.71
CA THR A 19 16.21 6.91 -12.13
C THR A 19 17.40 5.99 -12.43
N GLU A 20 17.62 4.94 -11.64
CA GLU A 20 18.76 4.03 -11.81
C GLU A 20 18.43 2.86 -12.72
N TYR A 21 17.19 2.34 -12.63
CA TYR A 21 16.76 1.16 -13.38
C TYR A 21 15.87 1.47 -14.59
N GLY A 22 15.46 2.72 -14.78
CA GLY A 22 14.64 3.14 -15.92
C GLY A 22 13.26 2.48 -15.98
N VAL A 23 12.73 2.01 -14.84
CA VAL A 23 11.42 1.35 -14.78
C VAL A 23 10.32 2.40 -14.93
N SER A 24 9.59 2.33 -16.04
CA SER A 24 8.42 3.17 -16.25
C SER A 24 7.26 2.71 -15.36
N GLN A 25 6.40 3.66 -14.95
CA GLN A 25 5.24 3.38 -14.09
C GLN A 25 4.32 2.26 -14.62
N GLU A 26 4.18 2.19 -15.94
CA GLU A 26 3.36 1.18 -16.63
C GLU A 26 3.93 -0.24 -16.55
N ASN A 27 5.16 -0.40 -16.06
CA ASN A 27 5.80 -1.69 -15.80
C ASN A 27 5.93 -1.99 -14.30
N LEU A 28 5.35 -1.14 -13.44
CA LEU A 28 5.44 -1.27 -11.98
C LEU A 28 4.12 -1.81 -11.38
N ILE A 29 4.24 -2.80 -10.51
CA ILE A 29 3.14 -3.29 -9.66
C ILE A 29 3.51 -3.05 -8.21
N LEU A 30 2.65 -2.38 -7.46
CA LEU A 30 2.86 -2.16 -6.02
C LEU A 30 2.14 -3.26 -5.22
N TYR A 31 2.82 -3.81 -4.21
CA TYR A 31 2.25 -4.82 -3.31
C TYR A 31 2.29 -4.31 -1.88
N GLY A 32 1.15 -4.38 -1.18
CA GLY A 32 1.03 -3.96 0.21
C GLY A 32 0.36 -5.04 1.05
N GLN A 33 1.06 -5.53 2.07
CA GLN A 33 0.55 -6.55 2.99
C GLN A 33 0.29 -5.96 4.37
N SER A 34 -0.89 -6.22 4.94
CA SER A 34 -1.27 -5.75 6.28
C SER A 34 -1.00 -4.25 6.44
N VAL A 35 -0.10 -3.88 7.35
CA VAL A 35 0.29 -2.49 7.61
C VAL A 35 0.97 -1.81 6.41
N GLY A 36 1.61 -2.59 5.54
CA GLY A 36 2.21 -2.11 4.30
C GLY A 36 1.19 -1.57 3.29
N SER A 37 -0.11 -1.88 3.45
CA SER A 37 -1.14 -1.31 2.57
C SER A 37 -1.21 0.23 2.59
N GLY A 38 -0.91 0.86 3.73
CA GLY A 38 -0.85 2.32 3.86
C GLY A 38 0.17 2.97 2.93
N PRO A 39 1.48 2.71 3.08
CA PRO A 39 2.50 3.27 2.20
C PRO A 39 2.34 2.84 0.73
N THR A 40 1.89 1.62 0.45
CA THR A 40 1.58 1.15 -0.92
C THR A 40 0.53 2.03 -1.58
N LEU A 41 -0.58 2.32 -0.89
CA LEU A 41 -1.65 3.18 -1.41
C LEU A 41 -1.23 4.65 -1.50
N HIS A 42 -0.44 5.12 -0.53
CA HIS A 42 0.16 6.46 -0.56
C HIS A 42 0.97 6.66 -1.85
N LEU A 43 1.89 5.74 -2.18
CA LEU A 43 2.64 5.83 -3.42
C LEU A 43 1.74 5.67 -4.66
N ALA A 44 0.84 4.67 -4.66
CA ALA A 44 -0.07 4.43 -5.78
C ALA A 44 -0.89 5.66 -6.17
N SER A 45 -1.35 6.45 -5.19
CA SER A 45 -2.15 7.67 -5.41
C SER A 45 -1.41 8.77 -6.19
N ARG A 46 -0.08 8.70 -6.30
CA ARG A 46 0.78 9.68 -6.99
C ARG A 46 1.30 9.21 -8.34
N LEU A 47 1.03 7.96 -8.73
CA LEU A 47 1.56 7.35 -9.95
C LEU A 47 0.42 7.12 -10.97
N PRO A 48 0.07 8.12 -11.81
CA PRO A 48 -1.11 8.07 -12.67
C PRO A 48 -1.04 6.99 -13.76
N ARG A 49 0.15 6.48 -14.08
CA ARG A 49 0.36 5.43 -15.10
C ARG A 49 0.74 4.08 -14.49
N LEU A 50 0.52 3.90 -13.18
CA LEU A 50 0.85 2.64 -12.50
C LEU A 50 0.07 1.47 -13.10
N ARG A 51 0.76 0.33 -13.32
CA ARG A 51 0.11 -0.86 -13.91
C ARG A 51 -0.86 -1.56 -12.96
N GLY A 52 -0.59 -1.56 -11.66
CA GLY A 52 -1.52 -2.14 -10.71
C GLY A 52 -1.06 -2.12 -9.27
N VAL A 53 -1.99 -2.42 -8.38
CA VAL A 53 -1.77 -2.55 -6.94
C VAL A 53 -2.37 -3.86 -6.45
N VAL A 54 -1.63 -4.60 -5.63
CA VAL A 54 -2.09 -5.80 -4.95
C VAL A 54 -2.07 -5.54 -3.44
N LEU A 55 -3.24 -5.62 -2.80
CA LEU A 55 -3.38 -5.48 -1.36
C LEU A 55 -3.71 -6.84 -0.75
N HIS A 56 -2.84 -7.28 0.17
CA HIS A 56 -3.00 -8.55 0.86
C HIS A 56 -3.30 -8.30 2.34
N SER A 57 -4.51 -8.66 2.77
CA SER A 57 -4.91 -8.62 4.18
C SER A 57 -4.65 -7.26 4.83
N ALA A 58 -5.00 -6.16 4.14
CA ALA A 58 -4.81 -4.79 4.63
C ALA A 58 -5.41 -4.59 6.04
N ILE A 59 -4.89 -3.59 6.79
CA ILE A 59 -5.11 -3.31 8.23
C ILE A 59 -6.57 -3.44 8.73
N LEU A 60 -7.57 -3.28 7.86
CA LEU A 60 -8.97 -3.56 8.21
C LEU A 60 -9.17 -4.95 8.87
N SER A 61 -8.31 -5.93 8.58
CA SER A 61 -8.33 -7.26 9.21
C SER A 61 -7.78 -7.28 10.65
N GLY A 62 -6.75 -6.49 10.97
CA GLY A 62 -6.07 -6.50 12.28
C GLY A 62 -6.78 -5.71 13.38
N LEU A 63 -7.50 -4.63 13.02
CA LEU A 63 -8.24 -3.81 13.99
C LEU A 63 -9.42 -4.56 14.63
N ARG A 64 -10.01 -5.55 13.95
CA ARG A 64 -11.15 -6.33 14.47
C ARG A 64 -10.79 -7.29 15.60
N VAL A 65 -9.52 -7.71 15.70
CA VAL A 65 -9.06 -8.65 16.74
C VAL A 65 -8.74 -7.92 18.04
N LEU A 66 -8.21 -6.69 17.95
CA LEU A 66 -7.84 -5.89 19.12
C LEU A 66 -8.98 -5.01 19.64
N CYS A 67 -9.88 -4.57 18.76
CA CYS A 67 -11.04 -3.76 19.13
C CYS A 67 -12.32 -4.50 18.72
N HIS A 68 -13.23 -4.77 19.67
CA HIS A 68 -14.60 -5.26 19.41
C HIS A 68 -15.44 -4.17 18.71
N LEU A 69 -15.06 -3.81 17.48
CA LEU A 69 -15.76 -2.84 16.66
C LEU A 69 -16.98 -3.50 16.02
N LYS A 70 -18.18 -3.11 16.46
CA LYS A 70 -19.48 -3.53 15.88
C LYS A 70 -19.82 -2.75 14.60
N VAL A 71 -18.87 -2.51 13.72
CA VAL A 71 -19.10 -1.82 12.45
C VAL A 71 -18.49 -2.62 11.31
N THR A 72 -19.35 -3.14 10.46
CA THR A 72 -18.99 -3.87 9.24
C THR A 72 -18.87 -2.86 8.10
N PHE A 73 -17.68 -2.75 7.51
CA PHE A 73 -17.46 -1.94 6.31
C PHE A 73 -17.43 -2.83 5.06
N CYS A 74 -17.78 -2.25 3.91
CA CYS A 74 -18.10 -2.92 2.65
C CYS A 74 -16.96 -3.73 1.99
N PHE A 75 -15.76 -3.75 2.59
CA PHE A 75 -14.58 -4.51 2.13
C PHE A 75 -14.31 -5.75 3.01
N ASP A 76 -15.34 -6.22 3.68
CA ASP A 76 -15.32 -7.45 4.46
C ASP A 76 -15.59 -8.67 3.57
N ILE A 77 -14.56 -9.46 3.31
CA ILE A 77 -14.71 -10.71 2.56
C ILE A 77 -15.37 -11.82 3.37
N TYR A 78 -15.55 -11.62 4.69
CA TYR A 78 -16.30 -12.49 5.58
C TYR A 78 -17.64 -11.81 5.94
N GLN A 79 -18.56 -11.82 4.98
CA GLN A 79 -19.98 -11.95 5.33
C GLN A 79 -20.24 -13.40 5.73
#